data_AF-A0A0J7L1Q8-F1
#
_entry.id   AF-A0A0J7L1Q8-F1
#
_cell.length_a   1.000
_cell.length_b   1.000
_cell.length_c   1.000
_cell.angle_alpha   90.00
_cell.angle_beta   90.00
_cell.angle_gamma   90.00
#
_symmetry.space_group_name_H-M   'P 1'
#
loop_
_entity.id
_entity.type
_entity.pdbx_description
1 polymer ?
#
loop_
_entity_poly.entity_id
_entity_poly.type
_entity_poly.pdbx_seq_one_letter_code
_entity_poly.pdbx_strand_id
1 'polypeptide(L)'
;SSENYMQNHNMRPLIDSLEDKFYGLLTRLPTLVRRSDDNEQLASLNQFAGYLRLFGKQRLPHIMRSQAHIRRLLLALVYIMVIDCNDVSPLLTANMKDLDDPAYFYGSDSWKQFKFIKNSSCREKLVAICKLLGEFGDFRILVDTILELMSDAPQHRKELSLLLNWILVSVKDPSASHLYKEIVDFYTTQEVWYLPIEVSEDTPLVQAQSNIVQCCLLMEGLGYIAQNLQCDYDRYLLKTLYIIIERAGSGNGLISYIGKRTLESVAEAQQHQTIGDLLRANVDYFSYHILMKLRQVARNPGVLDVIEVVMKYSRLDFLPHLKGIVEDMLRQLSTPYRQKDTYSFLKIFHTFIACVKTLISWEDTKGIIKKEDARATNNPSEIIILSLLEYYNAKKIDERIEDNIEETESNADINFEELTEETNEDYSDPNAEDEKDKKLPIHIKIIIEVMKRCLHFLPLKDVQKSLMAMQTFQEGLPILVEWENELLPIVHQLWHPLIDRFNDKNVLVINRAWQLLHVLADISNDFIRNRTLG
;
A
#
# COMPACT_ATOMS: atom_id res chain seq x y z
N SER A 1 11.26 30.22 57.93
CA SER A 1 12.01 29.01 57.51
C SER A 1 11.68 27.74 58.31
N SER A 2 10.73 27.78 59.24
CA SER A 2 10.33 26.65 60.10
C SER A 2 8.94 26.09 59.79
N GLU A 3 8.04 26.85 59.15
CA GLU A 3 6.71 26.38 58.73
C GLU A 3 6.74 25.46 57.49
N ASN A 4 7.66 25.69 56.55
CA ASN A 4 7.88 24.79 55.39
C ASN A 4 8.53 23.44 55.76
N TYR A 5 9.18 23.34 56.93
CA TYR A 5 9.78 22.09 57.41
C TYR A 5 8.76 21.20 58.13
N MET A 6 7.79 21.79 58.85
CA MET A 6 6.76 21.02 59.57
C MET A 6 5.59 20.55 58.68
N GLN A 7 5.22 21.30 57.63
CA GLN A 7 4.22 20.82 56.65
C GLN A 7 4.73 19.62 55.83
N ASN A 8 6.02 19.55 55.54
CA ASN A 8 6.62 18.44 54.79
C ASN A 8 6.69 17.12 55.56
N HIS A 9 6.72 17.15 56.90
CA HIS A 9 6.79 15.93 57.71
C HIS A 9 5.45 15.19 57.81
N ASN A 10 4.31 15.91 57.81
CA ASN A 10 2.98 15.30 57.85
C ASN A 10 2.48 14.82 56.48
N MET A 11 3.06 15.32 55.38
CA MET A 11 2.71 14.90 54.01
C MET A 11 3.44 13.63 53.56
N ARG A 12 4.64 13.34 54.10
CA ARG A 12 5.38 12.11 53.79
C ARG A 12 4.58 10.82 54.03
N PRO A 13 3.99 10.57 55.22
CA PRO A 13 3.23 9.33 55.44
C PRO A 13 1.98 9.21 54.55
N LEU A 14 1.39 10.34 54.16
CA LEU A 14 0.25 10.35 53.23
C LEU A 14 0.70 10.02 51.80
N ILE A 15 1.84 10.56 51.36
CA ILE A 15 2.45 10.27 50.06
C ILE A 15 2.89 8.80 49.99
N ASP A 16 3.57 8.29 51.02
CA ASP A 16 4.00 6.89 51.09
C ASP A 16 2.77 5.95 51.04
N SER A 17 1.69 6.30 51.75
CA SER A 17 0.43 5.56 51.67
C SER A 17 -0.23 5.60 50.28
N LEU A 18 -0.12 6.71 49.56
CA LEU A 18 -0.63 6.83 48.19
C LEU A 18 0.20 6.00 47.21
N GLU A 19 1.53 6.01 47.35
CA GLU A 19 2.42 5.18 46.55
C GLU A 19 2.15 3.69 46.80
N ASP A 20 2.01 3.26 48.06
CA ASP A 20 1.67 1.87 48.41
C ASP A 20 0.33 1.43 47.80
N LYS A 21 -0.70 2.30 47.87
CA LYS A 21 -1.99 2.03 47.23
C LYS A 21 -1.89 1.98 45.71
N PHE A 22 -1.07 2.83 45.11
CA PHE A 22 -0.82 2.82 43.67
C PHE A 22 -0.11 1.55 43.24
N TYR A 23 0.94 1.12 43.95
CA TYR A 23 1.63 -0.14 43.69
C TYR A 23 0.69 -1.33 43.87
N GLY A 24 -0.13 -1.32 44.93
CA GLY A 24 -1.18 -2.30 45.16
C GLY A 24 -2.17 -2.39 43.98
N LEU A 25 -2.58 -1.24 43.43
CA LEU A 25 -3.40 -1.18 42.22
C LEU A 25 -2.67 -1.79 41.02
N LEU A 26 -1.43 -1.40 40.74
CA LEU A 26 -0.67 -1.91 39.58
C LEU A 26 -0.54 -3.43 39.57
N THR A 27 -0.40 -4.08 40.73
CA THR A 27 -0.36 -5.56 40.79
C THR A 27 -1.71 -6.22 40.61
N ARG A 28 -2.78 -5.59 41.08
CA ARG A 28 -4.14 -6.15 40.96
C ARG A 28 -4.77 -5.86 39.60
N LEU A 29 -4.32 -4.81 38.91
CA LEU A 29 -4.90 -4.29 37.68
C LEU A 29 -5.01 -5.35 36.57
N PRO A 30 -3.98 -6.17 36.25
CA PRO A 30 -4.11 -7.22 35.25
C PRO A 30 -5.20 -8.25 35.60
N THR A 31 -5.34 -8.60 36.88
CA THR A 31 -6.36 -9.57 37.33
C THR A 31 -7.75 -8.98 37.27
N LEU A 32 -7.91 -7.70 37.66
CA LEU A 32 -9.18 -6.98 37.56
C LEU A 32 -9.63 -6.91 36.09
N VAL A 33 -8.76 -6.44 35.19
CA VAL A 33 -9.12 -6.32 33.77
C VAL A 33 -9.46 -7.66 33.11
N ARG A 34 -8.87 -8.77 33.57
CA ARG A 34 -9.15 -10.10 33.00
C ARG A 34 -10.44 -10.75 33.52
N ARG A 35 -10.92 -10.39 34.71
CA ARG A 35 -12.00 -11.11 35.40
C ARG A 35 -13.23 -10.26 35.70
N SER A 36 -13.10 -8.94 35.67
CA SER A 36 -14.16 -7.99 36.03
C SER A 36 -15.00 -7.56 34.83
N ASP A 37 -16.18 -7.03 35.11
CA ASP A 37 -17.08 -6.43 34.13
C ASP A 37 -16.55 -5.06 33.63
N ASP A 38 -17.12 -4.56 32.52
CA ASP A 38 -16.67 -3.33 31.88
C ASP A 38 -16.71 -2.10 32.83
N ASN A 39 -17.65 -2.08 33.78
CA ASN A 39 -17.79 -0.98 34.74
C ASN A 39 -16.67 -0.99 35.80
N GLU A 40 -16.36 -2.15 36.38
CA GLU A 40 -15.23 -2.30 37.30
C GLU A 40 -13.89 -2.06 36.59
N GLN A 41 -13.75 -2.52 35.35
CA GLN A 41 -12.59 -2.21 34.51
C GLN A 41 -12.41 -0.70 34.37
N LEU A 42 -13.47 0.00 33.95
CA LEU A 42 -13.44 1.45 33.79
C LEU A 42 -13.14 2.18 35.11
N ALA A 43 -13.72 1.73 36.22
CA ALA A 43 -13.44 2.29 37.56
C ALA A 43 -11.97 2.13 37.93
N SER A 44 -11.37 0.95 37.69
CA SER A 44 -9.95 0.70 37.96
C SER A 44 -9.01 1.56 37.10
N LEU A 45 -9.34 1.74 35.81
CA LEU A 45 -8.59 2.62 34.89
C LEU A 45 -8.75 4.10 35.27
N ASN A 46 -9.93 4.51 35.73
CA ASN A 46 -10.15 5.84 36.29
C ASN A 46 -9.31 6.07 37.54
N GLN A 47 -9.23 5.09 38.43
CA GLN A 47 -8.38 5.16 39.62
C GLN A 47 -6.90 5.28 39.25
N PHE A 48 -6.42 4.50 38.27
CA PHE A 48 -5.06 4.62 37.75
C PHE A 48 -4.81 6.04 37.21
N ALA A 49 -5.63 6.52 36.28
CA ALA A 49 -5.48 7.87 35.75
C ALA A 49 -5.53 8.95 36.85
N GLY A 50 -6.35 8.74 37.88
CA GLY A 50 -6.42 9.60 39.07
C GLY A 50 -5.09 9.67 39.83
N TYR A 51 -4.45 8.53 40.08
CA TYR A 51 -3.12 8.49 40.70
C TYR A 51 -2.06 9.22 39.86
N LEU A 52 -2.03 8.99 38.54
CA LEU A 52 -1.07 9.70 37.66
C LEU A 52 -1.26 11.21 37.70
N ARG A 53 -2.51 11.69 37.69
CA ARG A 53 -2.83 13.12 37.83
C ARG A 53 -2.43 13.68 39.19
N LEU A 54 -2.58 12.89 40.24
CA LEU A 54 -2.23 13.31 41.61
C LEU A 54 -0.71 13.39 41.80
N PHE A 55 0.07 12.46 41.22
CA PHE A 55 1.52 12.53 41.26
C PHE A 55 2.07 13.67 40.41
N GLY A 56 1.48 13.90 39.23
CA GLY A 56 1.84 14.98 38.32
C GLY A 56 3.32 15.02 37.94
N LYS A 57 3.78 16.15 37.40
CA LYS A 57 5.17 16.36 36.93
C LYS A 57 6.23 16.32 38.04
N GLN A 58 5.83 16.50 39.30
CA GLN A 58 6.78 16.61 40.41
C GLN A 58 7.15 15.25 41.01
N ARG A 59 6.18 14.32 41.11
CA ARG A 59 6.38 13.04 41.80
C ARG A 59 6.46 11.85 40.87
N LEU A 60 5.75 11.85 39.75
CA LEU A 60 5.80 10.71 38.84
C LEU A 60 7.24 10.42 38.34
N PRO A 61 8.06 11.42 37.94
CA PRO A 61 9.45 11.18 37.57
C PRO A 61 10.29 10.60 38.72
N HIS A 62 9.96 10.91 39.98
CA HIS A 62 10.67 10.37 41.15
C HIS A 62 10.37 8.88 41.34
N ILE A 63 9.09 8.48 41.21
CA ILE A 63 8.67 7.07 41.25
C ILE A 63 9.34 6.27 40.13
N MET A 64 9.45 6.86 38.94
CA MET A 64 10.06 6.24 37.76
C MET A 64 11.56 5.95 37.92
N ARG A 65 12.29 6.65 38.80
CA ARG A 65 13.73 6.38 39.03
C ARG A 65 14.00 5.01 39.64
N SER A 66 13.01 4.39 40.27
CA SER A 66 13.13 3.02 40.77
C SER A 66 12.79 2.04 39.66
N GLN A 67 13.79 1.27 39.23
CA GLN A 67 13.64 0.27 38.16
C GLN A 67 12.50 -0.73 38.45
N ALA A 68 12.31 -1.12 39.70
CA ALA A 68 11.23 -2.02 40.10
C ALA A 68 9.84 -1.38 39.92
N HIS A 69 9.69 -0.09 40.23
CA HIS A 69 8.41 0.61 40.14
C HIS A 69 8.03 0.91 38.69
N ILE A 70 8.97 1.39 37.87
CA ILE A 70 8.70 1.64 36.44
C ILE A 70 8.41 0.33 35.69
N ARG A 71 9.18 -0.74 35.92
CA ARG A 71 8.90 -2.04 35.31
C ARG A 71 7.53 -2.57 35.73
N ARG A 72 7.16 -2.45 37.02
CA ARG A 72 5.81 -2.85 37.50
C ARG A 72 4.70 -2.05 36.82
N LEU A 73 4.90 -0.74 36.64
CA LEU A 73 3.94 0.14 35.97
C LEU A 73 3.77 -0.24 34.50
N LEU A 74 4.87 -0.38 33.75
CA LEU A 74 4.84 -0.72 32.33
C LEU A 74 4.28 -2.13 32.10
N LEU A 75 4.69 -3.12 32.90
CA LEU A 75 4.18 -4.49 32.78
C LEU A 75 2.70 -4.58 33.13
N ALA A 76 2.21 -3.80 34.10
CA ALA A 76 0.78 -3.73 34.39
C ALA A 76 -0.02 -3.26 33.16
N LEU A 77 0.50 -2.28 32.41
CA LEU A 77 -0.10 -1.82 31.16
C LEU A 77 0.02 -2.85 30.04
N VAL A 78 1.19 -3.45 29.85
CA VAL A 78 1.39 -4.52 28.85
C VAL A 78 0.40 -5.67 29.06
N TYR A 79 0.15 -6.08 30.30
CA TYR A 79 -0.74 -7.21 30.59
C TYR A 79 -2.23 -6.93 30.37
N ILE A 80 -2.64 -5.66 30.31
CA ILE A 80 -4.01 -5.26 29.99
C ILE A 80 -4.17 -4.84 28.53
N MET A 81 -3.08 -4.39 27.88
CA MET A 81 -3.05 -3.98 26.47
C MET A 81 -2.80 -5.13 25.49
N VAL A 82 -3.00 -6.39 25.90
CA VAL A 82 -2.76 -7.56 25.04
C VAL A 82 -3.65 -7.50 23.80
N ILE A 83 -3.01 -7.41 22.63
CA ILE A 83 -3.69 -7.26 21.34
C ILE A 83 -4.20 -8.62 20.88
N ASP A 84 -5.44 -8.65 20.39
CA ASP A 84 -5.98 -9.80 19.67
C ASP A 84 -5.59 -9.73 18.19
N CYS A 85 -4.87 -10.75 17.72
CA CYS A 85 -4.36 -10.82 16.35
C CYS A 85 -5.16 -11.80 15.48
N ASN A 86 -6.18 -12.45 16.03
CA ASN A 86 -6.90 -13.53 15.33
C ASN A 86 -7.59 -13.06 14.05
N ASP A 87 -8.10 -11.83 14.04
CA ASP A 87 -8.81 -11.23 12.90
C ASP A 87 -7.86 -10.67 11.84
N VAL A 88 -6.55 -10.70 12.07
CA VAL A 88 -5.56 -10.20 11.11
C VAL A 88 -5.30 -11.27 10.06
N SER A 89 -5.61 -10.96 8.81
CA SER A 89 -5.34 -11.87 7.70
C SER A 89 -3.83 -11.90 7.36
N PRO A 90 -3.19 -13.08 7.36
CA PRO A 90 -1.83 -13.24 6.85
C PRO A 90 -1.78 -13.31 5.32
N LEU A 91 -2.93 -13.39 4.65
CA LEU A 91 -2.99 -13.61 3.20
C LEU A 91 -2.54 -12.35 2.44
N LEU A 92 -1.85 -12.58 1.32
CA LEU A 92 -1.47 -11.53 0.37
C LEU A 92 -2.64 -11.27 -0.59
N THR A 93 -3.08 -10.02 -0.71
CA THR A 93 -4.26 -9.61 -1.50
C THR A 93 -3.95 -9.42 -2.99
N ALA A 94 -2.96 -10.16 -3.53
CA ALA A 94 -2.31 -9.87 -4.82
C ALA A 94 -3.26 -9.79 -6.06
N ASN A 95 -4.52 -10.22 -5.96
CA ASN A 95 -5.44 -10.33 -7.11
C ASN A 95 -6.86 -9.75 -6.91
N MET A 96 -7.16 -9.05 -5.81
CA MET A 96 -8.48 -8.41 -5.60
C MET A 96 -8.30 -6.91 -5.35
N LYS A 97 -7.94 -6.16 -6.40
CA LYS A 97 -7.77 -4.69 -6.30
C LYS A 97 -9.04 -3.88 -6.56
N ASP A 98 -10.14 -4.54 -6.98
CA ASP A 98 -11.28 -3.82 -7.58
C ASP A 98 -12.61 -3.92 -6.82
N LEU A 99 -12.67 -4.53 -5.62
CA LEU A 99 -13.97 -4.70 -4.93
C LEU A 99 -14.06 -4.08 -3.53
N ASP A 100 -12.96 -3.76 -2.86
CA ASP A 100 -12.99 -3.37 -1.45
C ASP A 100 -11.93 -2.30 -1.12
N ASP A 101 -12.36 -1.10 -0.71
CA ASP A 101 -11.46 -0.07 -0.18
C ASP A 101 -10.86 -0.57 1.16
N PRO A 102 -9.53 -0.73 1.28
CA PRO A 102 -8.89 -1.12 2.54
C PRO A 102 -9.24 -0.21 3.71
N ALA A 103 -9.61 1.06 3.45
CA ALA A 103 -10.10 1.97 4.47
C ALA A 103 -11.43 1.51 5.11
N TYR A 104 -12.27 0.76 4.39
CA TYR A 104 -13.49 0.18 4.95
C TYR A 104 -13.19 -0.89 6.02
N PHE A 105 -12.21 -1.75 5.74
CA PHE A 105 -11.84 -2.85 6.64
C PHE A 105 -10.96 -2.40 7.82
N TYR A 106 -10.08 -1.43 7.60
CA TYR A 106 -9.02 -1.06 8.55
C TYR A 106 -9.10 0.39 9.06
N GLY A 107 -10.00 1.23 8.53
CA GLY A 107 -10.08 2.67 8.82
C GLY A 107 -10.54 3.05 10.22
N SER A 108 -11.21 2.15 10.93
CA SER A 108 -11.76 2.40 12.27
C SER A 108 -10.86 1.94 13.42
N ASP A 109 -9.54 1.79 13.20
CA ASP A 109 -8.62 1.10 14.13
C ASP A 109 -9.10 -0.32 14.51
N SER A 110 -9.91 -0.92 13.62
CA SER A 110 -10.55 -2.23 13.78
C SER A 110 -9.54 -3.36 14.06
N TRP A 111 -8.29 -3.21 13.63
CA TRP A 111 -7.22 -4.19 13.83
C TRP A 111 -6.54 -4.10 15.21
N LYS A 112 -6.77 -3.03 15.99
CA LYS A 112 -6.24 -2.85 17.37
C LYS A 112 -7.26 -3.28 18.42
N GLN A 113 -7.77 -4.51 18.30
CA GLN A 113 -8.66 -5.07 19.32
C GLN A 113 -7.85 -5.60 20.50
N PHE A 114 -8.36 -5.40 21.71
CA PHE A 114 -7.77 -5.96 22.94
C PHE A 114 -8.50 -7.23 23.36
N LYS A 115 -7.76 -8.23 23.84
CA LYS A 115 -8.35 -9.50 24.31
C LYS A 115 -9.31 -9.31 25.49
N PHE A 116 -8.98 -8.39 26.39
CA PHE A 116 -9.72 -8.21 27.65
C PHE A 116 -10.60 -6.96 27.68
N ILE A 117 -10.37 -5.98 26.79
CA ILE A 117 -11.04 -4.69 26.81
C ILE A 117 -11.87 -4.50 25.52
N LYS A 118 -13.18 -4.66 25.66
CA LYS A 118 -14.13 -4.51 24.55
C LYS A 118 -14.79 -3.13 24.52
N ASN A 119 -15.05 -2.53 25.69
CA ASN A 119 -15.68 -1.23 25.81
C ASN A 119 -14.79 -0.08 25.27
N SER A 120 -15.34 0.78 24.41
CA SER A 120 -14.67 1.95 23.85
C SER A 120 -14.21 2.94 24.93
N SER A 121 -15.00 3.15 25.99
CA SER A 121 -14.66 4.04 27.10
C SER A 121 -13.39 3.60 27.84
N CYS A 122 -13.20 2.29 28.02
CA CYS A 122 -11.98 1.74 28.61
C CYS A 122 -10.77 1.95 27.71
N ARG A 123 -10.93 1.82 26.39
CA ARG A 123 -9.86 2.07 25.40
C ARG A 123 -9.43 3.53 25.40
N GLU A 124 -10.39 4.46 25.35
CA GLU A 124 -10.11 5.90 25.47
C GLU A 124 -9.37 6.22 26.76
N LYS A 125 -9.75 5.56 27.86
CA LYS A 125 -9.07 5.72 29.15
C LYS A 125 -7.64 5.20 29.13
N LEU A 126 -7.35 4.08 28.47
CA LEU A 126 -5.98 3.58 28.29
C LEU A 126 -5.12 4.55 27.48
N VAL A 127 -5.65 5.08 26.38
CA VAL A 127 -4.97 6.11 25.59
C VAL A 127 -4.68 7.33 26.47
N ALA A 128 -5.65 7.78 27.28
CA ALA A 128 -5.45 8.88 28.22
C ALA A 128 -4.38 8.58 29.28
N ILE A 129 -4.32 7.36 29.81
CA ILE A 129 -3.27 6.94 30.77
C ILE A 129 -1.88 7.03 30.11
N CYS A 130 -1.73 6.55 28.88
CA CYS A 130 -0.45 6.62 28.16
C CYS A 130 -0.03 8.06 27.87
N LYS A 131 -0.98 8.93 27.50
CA LYS A 131 -0.74 10.38 27.35
C LYS A 131 -0.31 11.03 28.67
N LEU A 132 -0.95 10.68 29.79
CA LEU A 132 -0.56 11.19 31.11
C LEU A 132 0.86 10.74 31.50
N LEU A 133 1.28 9.54 31.11
CA LEU A 133 2.66 9.08 31.32
C LEU A 133 3.66 9.91 30.52
N GLY A 134 3.37 10.27 29.28
CA GLY A 134 4.25 11.15 28.50
C GLY A 134 4.23 12.61 28.98
N GLU A 135 3.09 13.11 29.47
CA GLU A 135 2.97 14.48 29.98
C GLU A 135 3.64 14.69 31.35
N PHE A 136 3.53 13.70 32.24
CA PHE A 136 3.98 13.82 33.63
C PHE A 136 5.23 13.01 33.96
N GLY A 137 5.54 11.98 33.17
CA GLY A 137 6.68 11.10 33.40
C GLY A 137 7.99 11.66 32.88
N ASP A 138 9.08 10.96 33.21
CA ASP A 138 10.38 11.21 32.61
C ASP A 138 10.47 10.42 31.30
N PHE A 139 10.41 11.14 30.17
CA PHE A 139 10.39 10.51 28.85
C PHE A 139 11.64 9.68 28.58
N ARG A 140 12.81 10.08 29.09
CA ARG A 140 14.05 9.31 28.94
C ARG A 140 13.95 7.96 29.63
N ILE A 141 13.53 7.95 30.90
CA ILE A 141 13.38 6.71 31.67
C ILE A 141 12.35 5.79 30.99
N LEU A 142 11.26 6.35 30.48
CA LEU A 142 10.23 5.60 29.74
C LEU A 142 10.82 4.94 28.48
N VAL A 143 11.51 5.70 27.63
CA VAL A 143 12.11 5.18 26.39
C VAL A 143 13.15 4.11 26.72
N ASP A 144 14.11 4.40 27.61
CA ASP A 144 15.17 3.47 28.00
C ASP A 144 14.57 2.15 28.51
N THR A 145 13.60 2.21 29.42
CA THR A 145 12.99 1.01 30.02
C THR A 145 12.13 0.25 29.00
N ILE A 146 11.40 0.95 28.12
CA ILE A 146 10.57 0.29 27.11
C ILE A 146 11.45 -0.43 26.08
N LEU A 147 12.50 0.21 25.57
CA LEU A 147 13.41 -0.41 24.60
C LEU A 147 14.18 -1.59 25.22
N GLU A 148 14.58 -1.49 26.50
CA GLU A 148 15.14 -2.60 27.27
C GLU A 148 14.14 -3.77 27.36
N LEU A 149 12.89 -3.52 27.76
CA LEU A 149 11.84 -4.54 27.84
C LEU A 149 11.50 -5.16 26.47
N MET A 150 11.55 -4.38 25.38
CA MET A 150 11.36 -4.90 24.03
C MET A 150 12.47 -5.87 23.63
N SER A 151 13.69 -5.65 24.14
CA SER A 151 14.83 -6.51 23.91
C SER A 151 14.76 -7.77 24.77
N ASP A 152 14.48 -7.61 26.08
CA ASP A 152 14.43 -8.69 27.07
C ASP A 152 13.22 -9.63 26.91
N ALA A 153 12.07 -9.09 26.46
CA ALA A 153 10.81 -9.83 26.37
C ALA A 153 10.14 -9.70 24.98
N PRO A 154 10.64 -10.41 23.95
CA PRO A 154 10.14 -10.33 22.58
C PRO A 154 8.63 -10.58 22.44
N GLN A 155 8.05 -11.42 23.29
CA GLN A 155 6.63 -11.74 23.32
C GLN A 155 5.72 -10.53 23.60
N HIS A 156 6.25 -9.48 24.22
CA HIS A 156 5.52 -8.26 24.59
C HIS A 156 5.86 -7.06 23.69
N ARG A 157 6.66 -7.25 22.63
CA ARG A 157 7.09 -6.15 21.75
C ARG A 157 5.94 -5.36 21.15
N LYS A 158 4.82 -6.00 20.81
CA LYS A 158 3.65 -5.33 20.22
C LYS A 158 3.01 -4.37 21.20
N GLU A 159 2.73 -4.88 22.39
CA GLU A 159 2.10 -4.10 23.46
C GLU A 159 3.01 -2.94 23.90
N LEU A 160 4.33 -3.18 23.97
CA LEU A 160 5.34 -2.15 24.26
C LEU A 160 5.44 -1.10 23.13
N SER A 161 5.38 -1.51 21.86
CA SER A 161 5.37 -0.58 20.72
C SER A 161 4.12 0.29 20.74
N LEU A 162 2.95 -0.31 20.99
CA LEU A 162 1.69 0.42 21.11
C LEU A 162 1.73 1.43 22.26
N LEU A 163 2.22 1.00 23.43
CA LEU A 163 2.39 1.85 24.59
C LEU A 163 3.33 3.03 24.31
N LEU A 164 4.48 2.78 23.67
CA LEU A 164 5.43 3.82 23.29
C LEU A 164 4.81 4.80 22.29
N ASN A 165 4.11 4.30 21.27
CA ASN A 165 3.41 5.12 20.28
C ASN A 165 2.39 6.06 20.93
N TRP A 166 1.60 5.58 21.88
CA TRP A 166 0.62 6.42 22.59
C TRP A 166 1.25 7.41 23.56
N ILE A 167 2.40 7.09 24.15
CA ILE A 167 3.20 8.06 24.91
C ILE A 167 3.71 9.16 23.97
N LEU A 168 4.24 8.78 22.79
CA LEU A 168 4.78 9.71 21.79
C LEU A 168 3.77 10.78 21.38
N VAL A 169 2.48 10.44 21.26
CA VAL A 169 1.39 11.40 20.92
C VAL A 169 1.35 12.61 21.87
N SER A 170 1.78 12.45 23.12
CA SER A 170 1.74 13.51 24.13
C SER A 170 3.05 14.29 24.29
N VAL A 171 4.16 13.77 23.76
CA VAL A 171 5.49 14.37 23.92
C VAL A 171 5.75 15.36 22.80
N LYS A 172 5.78 16.66 23.15
CA LYS A 172 6.09 17.77 22.22
C LYS A 172 7.35 18.53 22.62
N ASP A 173 8.19 17.93 23.46
CA ASP A 173 9.38 18.61 23.97
C ASP A 173 10.54 18.53 22.95
N PRO A 174 11.03 19.68 22.42
CA PRO A 174 12.15 19.68 21.49
C PRO A 174 13.46 19.14 22.10
N SER A 175 13.59 19.11 23.44
CA SER A 175 14.76 18.52 24.11
C SER A 175 14.84 16.99 23.97
N ALA A 176 13.76 16.33 23.54
CA ALA A 176 13.69 14.90 23.32
C ALA A 176 14.30 14.42 21.98
N SER A 177 14.96 15.30 21.21
CA SER A 177 15.52 14.99 19.89
C SER A 177 16.39 13.71 19.85
N HIS A 178 17.24 13.51 20.88
CA HIS A 178 18.10 12.32 20.97
C HIS A 178 17.31 11.03 21.23
N LEU A 179 16.20 11.10 21.97
CA LEU A 179 15.36 9.94 22.26
C LEU A 179 14.60 9.50 21.02
N TYR A 180 14.14 10.44 20.19
CA TYR A 180 13.55 10.08 18.89
C TYR A 180 14.55 9.34 18.00
N LYS A 181 15.83 9.73 18.02
CA LYS A 181 16.89 8.99 17.31
C LYS A 181 17.01 7.56 17.81
N GLU A 182 17.07 7.35 19.13
CA GLU A 182 17.17 6.02 19.72
C GLU A 182 15.98 5.12 19.33
N ILE A 183 14.76 5.66 19.35
CA ILE A 183 13.56 4.93 18.93
C ILE A 183 13.61 4.60 17.44
N VAL A 184 13.95 5.56 16.57
CA VAL A 184 14.09 5.32 15.12
C VAL A 184 15.17 4.28 14.85
N ASP A 185 16.31 4.37 15.52
CA ASP A 185 17.42 3.42 15.36
C ASP A 185 17.01 2.00 15.78
N PHE A 186 16.28 1.85 16.88
CA PHE A 186 15.74 0.56 17.31
C PHE A 186 14.69 0.02 16.31
N TYR A 187 13.71 0.84 15.93
CA TYR A 187 12.60 0.44 15.05
C TYR A 187 13.09 -0.01 13.66
N THR A 188 14.15 0.64 13.15
CA THR A 188 14.73 0.39 11.83
C THR A 188 15.75 -0.74 11.80
N THR A 189 16.04 -1.38 12.94
CA THR A 189 16.97 -2.52 12.99
C THR A 189 16.40 -3.72 12.23
N GLN A 190 17.24 -4.44 11.50
CA GLN A 190 16.81 -5.53 10.60
C GLN A 190 15.96 -6.60 11.31
N GLU A 191 16.34 -6.98 12.53
CA GLU A 191 15.64 -7.99 13.35
C GLU A 191 14.25 -7.55 13.82
N VAL A 192 14.03 -6.23 13.92
CA VAL A 192 12.79 -5.64 14.41
C VAL A 192 11.87 -5.30 13.24
N TRP A 193 12.44 -4.73 12.17
CA TRP A 193 11.68 -4.28 11.02
C TRP A 193 11.26 -5.40 10.10
N TYR A 194 12.13 -6.38 9.81
CA TYR A 194 11.90 -7.42 8.80
C TYR A 194 11.47 -8.76 9.41
N LEU A 195 10.44 -8.73 10.26
CA LEU A 195 9.84 -9.95 10.80
C LEU A 195 9.13 -10.77 9.70
N PRO A 196 9.14 -12.11 9.78
CA PRO A 196 8.46 -12.96 8.80
C PRO A 196 6.94 -12.84 8.95
N ILE A 197 6.26 -12.45 7.88
CA ILE A 197 4.80 -12.22 7.86
C ILE A 197 4.02 -13.34 7.16
N GLU A 198 4.72 -14.20 6.42
CA GLU A 198 4.13 -15.33 5.73
C GLU A 198 4.14 -16.57 6.62
N VAL A 199 3.11 -17.41 6.47
CA VAL A 199 3.03 -18.67 7.19
C VAL A 199 4.00 -19.67 6.56
N SER A 200 4.93 -20.17 7.36
CA SER A 200 5.94 -21.16 6.95
C SER A 200 6.14 -22.20 8.06
N GLU A 201 6.96 -23.23 7.80
CA GLU A 201 7.31 -24.22 8.84
C GLU A 201 7.94 -23.55 10.08
N ASP A 202 8.74 -22.50 9.86
CA ASP A 202 9.41 -21.75 10.93
C ASP A 202 8.53 -20.65 11.54
N THR A 203 7.46 -20.23 10.85
CA THR A 203 6.57 -19.13 11.28
C THR A 203 5.12 -19.58 11.30
N PRO A 204 4.60 -20.05 12.45
CA PRO A 204 3.22 -20.49 12.57
C PRO A 204 2.25 -19.30 12.42
N LEU A 205 1.00 -19.60 12.08
CA LEU A 205 -0.06 -18.61 11.84
C LEU A 205 -0.14 -17.51 12.90
N VAL A 206 -0.17 -17.89 14.19
CA VAL A 206 -0.28 -16.94 15.31
C VAL A 206 0.93 -16.00 15.36
N GLN A 207 2.12 -16.51 15.03
CA GLN A 207 3.33 -15.70 14.98
C GLN A 207 3.31 -14.76 13.77
N ALA A 208 2.88 -15.24 12.60
CA ALA A 208 2.73 -14.42 11.39
C ALA A 208 1.76 -13.24 11.63
N GLN A 209 0.57 -13.52 12.20
CA GLN A 209 -0.42 -12.50 12.56
C GLN A 209 0.15 -11.48 13.56
N SER A 210 0.86 -11.97 14.59
CA SER A 210 1.58 -11.13 15.54
C SER A 210 2.62 -10.24 14.84
N ASN A 211 3.42 -10.80 13.94
CA ASN A 211 4.46 -10.06 13.22
C ASN A 211 3.86 -8.96 12.33
N ILE A 212 2.71 -9.22 11.70
CA ILE A 212 1.97 -8.21 10.91
C ILE A 212 1.57 -7.02 11.79
N VAL A 213 0.97 -7.28 12.96
CA VAL A 213 0.60 -6.24 13.93
C VAL A 213 1.84 -5.47 14.40
N GLN A 214 2.94 -6.15 14.70
CA GLN A 214 4.20 -5.52 15.08
C GLN A 214 4.70 -4.56 13.98
N CYS A 215 4.74 -5.00 12.72
CA CYS A 215 5.12 -4.17 11.58
C CYS A 215 4.25 -2.91 11.48
N CYS A 216 2.94 -3.03 11.68
CA CYS A 216 2.01 -1.91 11.64
C CYS A 216 2.28 -0.91 12.77
N LEU A 217 2.52 -1.38 13.99
CA LEU A 217 2.83 -0.52 15.13
C LEU A 217 4.17 0.22 14.95
N LEU A 218 5.19 -0.42 14.36
CA LEU A 218 6.46 0.25 14.07
C LEU A 218 6.27 1.40 13.07
N MET A 219 5.48 1.18 12.01
CA MET A 219 5.15 2.21 11.02
C MET A 219 4.39 3.38 11.66
N GLU A 220 3.37 3.11 12.48
CA GLU A 220 2.66 4.16 13.20
C GLU A 220 3.57 4.97 14.12
N GLY A 221 4.51 4.32 14.81
CA GLY A 221 5.48 5.01 15.65
C GLY A 221 6.37 5.95 14.85
N LEU A 222 6.87 5.51 13.67
CA LEU A 222 7.60 6.40 12.77
C LEU A 222 6.74 7.58 12.30
N GLY A 223 5.44 7.36 12.04
CA GLY A 223 4.48 8.41 11.71
C GLY A 223 4.31 9.43 12.83
N TYR A 224 4.15 8.99 14.08
CA TYR A 224 4.07 9.90 15.24
C TYR A 224 5.37 10.66 15.47
N ILE A 225 6.52 10.03 15.26
CA ILE A 225 7.83 10.70 15.35
C ILE A 225 7.95 11.77 14.27
N ALA A 226 7.51 11.48 13.04
CA ALA A 226 7.46 12.48 11.96
C ALA A 226 6.55 13.64 12.33
N GLN A 227 5.33 13.39 12.84
CA GLN A 227 4.42 14.45 13.27
C GLN A 227 4.95 15.25 14.48
N ASN A 228 5.72 14.65 15.38
CA ASN A 228 6.29 15.39 16.51
C ASN A 228 7.47 16.27 16.10
N LEU A 229 8.32 15.79 15.19
CA LEU A 229 9.50 16.51 14.71
C LEU A 229 9.21 17.47 13.57
N GLN A 230 8.12 17.27 12.83
CA GLN A 230 7.76 18.07 11.66
C GLN A 230 8.96 18.13 10.69
N CYS A 231 9.41 19.33 10.30
CA CYS A 231 10.55 19.51 9.40
C CYS A 231 11.87 18.92 9.96
N ASP A 232 12.05 18.84 11.28
CA ASP A 232 13.25 18.24 11.88
C ASP A 232 13.35 16.73 11.64
N TYR A 233 12.28 16.08 11.16
CA TYR A 233 12.30 14.67 10.76
C TYR A 233 13.20 14.41 9.54
N ASP A 234 13.59 15.45 8.79
CA ASP A 234 14.48 15.35 7.62
C ASP A 234 15.78 14.57 7.92
N ARG A 235 16.29 14.70 9.15
CA ARG A 235 17.49 13.99 9.65
C ARG A 235 17.35 12.46 9.62
N TYR A 236 16.12 11.95 9.65
CA TYR A 236 15.79 10.53 9.63
C TYR A 236 15.13 10.11 8.31
N LEU A 237 14.71 11.07 7.48
CA LEU A 237 13.89 10.83 6.30
C LEU A 237 14.55 9.83 5.36
N LEU A 238 15.82 10.01 5.00
CA LEU A 238 16.50 9.06 4.11
C LEU A 238 16.54 7.66 4.72
N LYS A 239 16.76 7.55 6.03
CA LYS A 239 16.83 6.27 6.73
C LYS A 239 15.50 5.52 6.73
N THR A 240 14.37 6.23 6.81
CA THR A 240 13.04 5.62 6.97
C THR A 240 12.22 5.59 5.68
N LEU A 241 12.41 6.54 4.76
CA LEU A 241 11.55 6.72 3.59
C LEU A 241 11.51 5.47 2.72
N TYR A 242 12.67 4.91 2.35
CA TYR A 242 12.73 3.72 1.49
C TYR A 242 11.95 2.54 2.09
N ILE A 243 12.17 2.25 3.37
CA ILE A 243 11.57 1.10 4.05
C ILE A 243 10.07 1.30 4.32
N ILE A 244 9.61 2.55 4.50
CA ILE A 244 8.18 2.87 4.61
C ILE A 244 7.51 2.70 3.24
N ILE A 245 8.14 3.15 2.15
CA ILE A 245 7.64 2.92 0.78
C ILE A 245 7.54 1.42 0.50
N GLU A 246 8.55 0.64 0.88
CA GLU A 246 8.52 -0.82 0.77
C GLU A 246 7.31 -1.44 1.48
N ARG A 247 7.01 -1.00 2.71
CA ARG A 247 5.82 -1.47 3.44
C ARG A 247 4.50 -1.00 2.84
N ALA A 248 4.43 0.22 2.31
CA ALA A 248 3.24 0.72 1.63
C ALA A 248 2.88 -0.11 0.38
N GLY A 249 3.87 -0.76 -0.24
CA GLY A 249 3.70 -1.65 -1.40
C GLY A 249 3.51 -3.13 -1.05
N SER A 250 3.50 -3.48 0.23
CA SER A 250 3.38 -4.86 0.68
C SER A 250 2.12 -5.54 0.13
N GLY A 251 2.24 -6.81 -0.27
CA GLY A 251 1.09 -7.64 -0.67
C GLY A 251 0.08 -7.90 0.46
N ASN A 252 0.46 -7.71 1.73
CA ASN A 252 -0.49 -7.76 2.86
C ASN A 252 -1.28 -6.44 2.96
N GLY A 253 -2.62 -6.54 2.89
CA GLY A 253 -3.51 -5.38 2.85
C GLY A 253 -3.42 -4.44 4.05
N LEU A 254 -3.27 -4.98 5.27
CA LEU A 254 -3.15 -4.15 6.47
C LEU A 254 -1.81 -3.39 6.50
N ILE A 255 -0.71 -4.08 6.18
CA ILE A 255 0.62 -3.44 6.11
C ILE A 255 0.64 -2.35 5.03
N SER A 256 0.12 -2.63 3.84
CA SER A 256 0.04 -1.64 2.76
C SER A 256 -0.79 -0.42 3.18
N TYR A 257 -1.95 -0.65 3.82
CA TYR A 257 -2.83 0.41 4.32
C TYR A 257 -2.13 1.31 5.35
N ILE A 258 -1.50 0.73 6.37
CA ILE A 258 -0.79 1.50 7.40
C ILE A 258 0.47 2.16 6.84
N GLY A 259 1.18 1.49 5.92
CA GLY A 259 2.32 2.07 5.22
C GLY A 259 1.94 3.32 4.43
N LYS A 260 0.82 3.29 3.69
CA LYS A 260 0.28 4.46 3.00
C LYS A 260 -0.04 5.60 3.97
N ARG A 261 -0.76 5.34 5.07
CA ARG A 261 -1.06 6.37 6.08
C ARG A 261 0.19 6.96 6.73
N THR A 262 1.22 6.14 6.90
CA THR A 262 2.51 6.59 7.43
C THR A 262 3.20 7.51 6.42
N LEU A 263 3.17 7.20 5.11
CA LEU A 263 3.68 8.11 4.07
C LEU A 263 2.91 9.44 4.05
N GLU A 264 1.58 9.41 4.21
CA GLU A 264 0.76 10.63 4.32
C GLU A 264 1.19 11.48 5.52
N SER A 265 1.40 10.84 6.68
CA SER A 265 1.84 11.52 7.90
C SER A 265 3.25 12.12 7.76
N VAL A 266 4.16 11.41 7.08
CA VAL A 266 5.52 11.91 6.78
C VAL A 266 5.47 13.06 5.77
N ALA A 267 4.63 12.96 4.73
CA ALA A 267 4.44 14.02 3.75
C ALA A 267 3.91 15.30 4.42
N GLU A 268 2.88 15.19 5.26
CA GLU A 268 2.33 16.30 6.03
C GLU A 268 3.38 16.94 6.95
N ALA A 269 4.12 16.12 7.71
CA ALA A 269 5.19 16.59 8.59
C ALA A 269 6.33 17.33 7.84
N GLN A 270 6.58 16.94 6.59
CA GLN A 270 7.57 17.56 5.70
C GLN A 270 6.98 18.68 4.82
N GLN A 271 5.76 19.14 5.11
CA GLN A 271 5.06 20.23 4.39
C GLN A 271 4.78 19.93 2.91
N HIS A 272 4.60 18.65 2.57
CA HIS A 272 4.14 18.21 1.26
C HIS A 272 2.63 17.95 1.26
N GLN A 273 1.93 18.36 0.20
CA GLN A 273 0.47 18.18 0.10
C GLN A 273 0.08 16.74 -0.19
N THR A 274 0.89 16.03 -0.96
CA THR A 274 0.63 14.65 -1.37
C THR A 274 1.85 13.76 -1.21
N ILE A 275 1.64 12.44 -1.12
CA ILE A 275 2.73 11.44 -1.18
C ILE A 275 3.58 11.66 -2.44
N GLY A 276 2.96 11.98 -3.58
CA GLY A 276 3.66 12.25 -4.83
C GLY A 276 4.62 13.43 -4.76
N ASP A 277 4.31 14.47 -3.97
CA ASP A 277 5.19 15.63 -3.79
C ASP A 277 6.41 15.27 -2.93
N LEU A 278 6.21 14.48 -1.87
CA LEU A 278 7.30 13.93 -1.05
C LEU A 278 8.23 13.04 -1.90
N LEU A 279 7.66 12.17 -2.74
CA LEU A 279 8.43 11.33 -3.65
C LEU A 279 9.18 12.16 -4.68
N ARG A 280 8.56 13.18 -5.28
CA ARG A 280 9.25 14.06 -6.23
C ARG A 280 10.45 14.76 -5.59
N ALA A 281 10.32 15.25 -4.35
CA ALA A 281 11.40 15.91 -3.65
C ALA A 281 12.59 14.98 -3.34
N ASN A 282 12.35 13.67 -3.28
CA ASN A 282 13.35 12.66 -2.89
C ASN A 282 13.69 11.69 -4.03
N VAL A 283 13.39 12.07 -5.27
CA VAL A 283 13.45 11.19 -6.45
C VAL A 283 14.81 10.55 -6.65
N ASP A 284 15.88 11.34 -6.57
CA ASP A 284 17.25 10.89 -6.79
C ASP A 284 17.67 9.80 -5.79
N TYR A 285 17.24 9.97 -4.53
CA TYR A 285 17.57 9.05 -3.45
C TYR A 285 16.99 7.65 -3.70
N PHE A 286 15.66 7.52 -3.79
CA PHE A 286 15.08 6.18 -3.93
C PHE A 286 15.30 5.61 -5.33
N SER A 287 15.41 6.42 -6.40
CA SER A 287 15.78 5.93 -7.73
C SER A 287 17.14 5.23 -7.74
N TYR A 288 18.15 5.79 -7.04
CA TYR A 288 19.44 5.12 -6.85
C TYR A 288 19.29 3.80 -6.09
N HIS A 289 18.53 3.78 -4.99
CA HIS A 289 18.34 2.56 -4.20
C HIS A 289 17.56 1.48 -4.94
N ILE A 290 16.52 1.86 -5.71
CA ILE A 290 15.79 0.97 -6.60
C ILE A 290 16.77 0.36 -7.60
N LEU A 291 17.55 1.17 -8.31
CA LEU A 291 18.55 0.69 -9.28
C LEU A 291 19.50 -0.33 -8.64
N MET A 292 20.07 -0.03 -7.46
CA MET A 292 21.03 -0.91 -6.79
C MET A 292 20.39 -2.22 -6.32
N LYS A 293 19.20 -2.18 -5.71
CA LYS A 293 18.50 -3.38 -5.23
C LYS A 293 17.97 -4.24 -6.38
N LEU A 294 17.63 -3.63 -7.51
CA LEU A 294 17.29 -4.33 -8.74
C LEU A 294 18.45 -5.12 -9.34
N ARG A 295 19.70 -4.71 -9.10
CA ARG A 295 20.86 -5.55 -9.48
C ARG A 295 20.93 -6.85 -8.69
N GLN A 296 20.17 -7.00 -7.62
CA GLN A 296 20.11 -8.21 -6.80
C GLN A 296 18.67 -8.47 -6.34
N VAL A 297 17.71 -8.54 -7.29
CA VAL A 297 16.28 -8.72 -6.98
C VAL A 297 16.03 -9.96 -6.13
N ALA A 298 16.71 -11.07 -6.40
CA ALA A 298 16.56 -12.31 -5.63
C ALA A 298 16.89 -12.14 -4.14
N ARG A 299 17.75 -11.17 -3.79
CA ARG A 299 18.08 -10.82 -2.39
C ARG A 299 17.24 -9.65 -1.86
N ASN A 300 16.55 -8.92 -2.73
CA ASN A 300 15.79 -7.73 -2.40
C ASN A 300 14.42 -7.75 -3.09
N PRO A 301 13.54 -8.74 -2.79
CA PRO A 301 12.24 -8.85 -3.45
C PRO A 301 11.37 -7.60 -3.23
N GLY A 302 11.47 -6.95 -2.06
CA GLY A 302 10.70 -5.73 -1.73
C GLY A 302 11.02 -4.50 -2.59
N VAL A 303 12.03 -4.56 -3.46
CA VAL A 303 12.23 -3.50 -4.48
C VAL A 303 11.04 -3.41 -5.45
N LEU A 304 10.33 -4.51 -5.67
CA LEU A 304 9.13 -4.53 -6.50
C LEU A 304 7.99 -3.75 -5.86
N ASP A 305 7.81 -3.91 -4.55
CA ASP A 305 6.81 -3.21 -3.75
C ASP A 305 7.08 -1.69 -3.77
N VAL A 306 8.36 -1.30 -3.67
CA VAL A 306 8.78 0.10 -3.78
C VAL A 306 8.44 0.69 -5.15
N ILE A 307 8.74 -0.03 -6.22
CA ILE A 307 8.41 0.41 -7.58
C ILE A 307 6.90 0.58 -7.71
N GLU A 308 6.09 -0.38 -7.24
CA GLU A 308 4.63 -0.30 -7.32
C GLU A 308 4.08 0.99 -6.68
N VAL A 309 4.52 1.31 -5.45
CA VAL A 309 4.09 2.54 -4.75
C VAL A 309 4.56 3.79 -5.48
N VAL A 310 5.83 3.82 -5.87
CA VAL A 310 6.40 4.97 -6.58
C VAL A 310 5.63 5.21 -7.87
N MET A 311 5.32 4.17 -8.65
CA MET A 311 4.53 4.32 -9.87
C MET A 311 3.09 4.79 -9.58
N LYS A 312 2.47 4.32 -8.51
CA LYS A 312 1.11 4.69 -8.12
C LYS A 312 0.96 6.17 -7.75
N TYR A 313 1.99 6.79 -7.16
CA TYR A 313 1.94 8.17 -6.66
C TYR A 313 2.76 9.17 -7.48
N SER A 314 3.50 8.73 -8.50
CA SER A 314 4.27 9.59 -9.39
C SER A 314 3.46 10.09 -10.59
N ARG A 315 3.91 11.17 -11.24
CA ARG A 315 3.37 11.64 -12.52
C ARG A 315 4.35 11.31 -13.66
N LEU A 316 4.05 11.76 -14.88
CA LEU A 316 4.93 11.54 -16.05
C LEU A 316 6.34 12.16 -15.88
N ASP A 317 6.51 13.11 -14.97
CA ASP A 317 7.80 13.70 -14.59
C ASP A 317 8.79 12.69 -14.00
N PHE A 318 8.31 11.53 -13.55
CA PHE A 318 9.12 10.48 -12.98
C PHE A 318 9.77 9.55 -14.03
N LEU A 319 9.24 9.52 -15.26
CA LEU A 319 9.69 8.64 -16.35
C LEU A 319 11.18 8.75 -16.71
N PRO A 320 11.82 9.94 -16.71
CA PRO A 320 13.25 10.05 -17.00
C PRO A 320 14.13 9.30 -15.98
N HIS A 321 13.71 9.22 -14.72
CA HIS A 321 14.46 8.53 -13.66
C HIS A 321 14.31 7.00 -13.78
N LEU A 322 13.17 6.53 -14.29
CA LEU A 322 12.93 5.12 -14.61
C LEU A 322 13.71 4.66 -15.84
N LYS A 323 14.05 5.57 -16.77
CA LYS A 323 14.84 5.24 -17.95
C LYS A 323 16.16 4.56 -17.58
N GLY A 324 16.89 5.12 -16.59
CA GLY A 324 18.16 4.53 -16.15
C GLY A 324 18.00 3.13 -15.56
N ILE A 325 16.87 2.88 -14.89
CA ILE A 325 16.50 1.55 -14.36
C ILE A 325 16.24 0.56 -15.49
N VAL A 326 15.41 0.94 -16.46
CA VAL A 326 15.07 0.09 -17.60
C VAL A 326 16.30 -0.21 -18.46
N GLU A 327 17.13 0.79 -18.75
CA GLU A 327 18.39 0.60 -19.49
C GLU A 327 19.36 -0.34 -18.76
N ASP A 328 19.52 -0.21 -17.44
CA ASP A 328 20.38 -1.10 -16.64
C ASP A 328 19.83 -2.54 -16.64
N MET A 329 18.51 -2.71 -16.55
CA MET A 329 17.87 -4.03 -16.68
C MET A 329 18.06 -4.66 -18.05
N LEU A 330 17.90 -3.88 -19.12
CA LEU A 330 18.11 -4.34 -20.49
C LEU A 330 19.57 -4.81 -20.70
N ARG A 331 20.54 -4.08 -20.14
CA ARG A 331 21.95 -4.49 -20.08
C ARG A 331 22.13 -5.76 -19.27
N GLN A 332 21.55 -5.87 -18.08
CA GLN A 332 21.67 -7.08 -17.24
C GLN A 332 21.10 -8.32 -17.91
N LEU A 333 19.96 -8.21 -18.59
CA LEU A 333 19.35 -9.29 -19.37
C LEU A 333 20.21 -9.73 -20.55
N SER A 334 21.14 -8.89 -21.01
CA SER A 334 22.08 -9.25 -22.09
C SER A 334 23.26 -10.09 -21.57
N THR A 335 23.39 -10.23 -20.25
CA THR A 335 24.47 -10.97 -19.61
C THR A 335 24.07 -12.45 -19.42
N PRO A 336 24.83 -13.42 -19.96
CA PRO A 336 24.43 -14.84 -20.00
C PRO A 336 24.28 -15.50 -18.62
N TYR A 337 24.94 -14.97 -17.58
CA TYR A 337 24.94 -15.54 -16.24
C TYR A 337 23.70 -15.21 -15.38
N ARG A 338 22.79 -14.32 -15.84
CA ARG A 338 21.62 -13.85 -15.07
C ARG A 338 20.27 -14.44 -15.53
N GLN A 339 20.27 -15.56 -16.27
CA GLN A 339 19.03 -16.19 -16.77
C GLN A 339 18.02 -16.58 -15.67
N LYS A 340 18.46 -16.74 -14.41
CA LYS A 340 17.59 -17.05 -13.27
C LYS A 340 16.69 -15.88 -12.87
N ASP A 341 17.15 -14.64 -13.05
CA ASP A 341 16.41 -13.43 -12.66
C ASP A 341 15.54 -12.88 -13.81
N THR A 342 15.59 -13.50 -14.99
CA THR A 342 14.89 -13.03 -16.20
C THR A 342 13.38 -12.84 -15.99
N TYR A 343 12.71 -13.73 -15.26
CA TYR A 343 11.29 -13.59 -14.97
C TYR A 343 11.00 -12.35 -14.14
N SER A 344 11.81 -12.08 -13.11
CA SER A 344 11.68 -10.87 -12.29
C SER A 344 11.87 -9.60 -13.11
N PHE A 345 12.86 -9.56 -14.02
CA PHE A 345 13.05 -8.42 -14.92
C PHE A 345 11.87 -8.23 -15.88
N LEU A 346 11.33 -9.31 -16.45
CA LEU A 346 10.12 -9.24 -17.29
C LEU A 346 8.91 -8.72 -16.51
N LYS A 347 8.74 -9.15 -15.25
CA LYS A 347 7.67 -8.63 -14.38
C LYS A 347 7.81 -7.11 -14.19
N ILE A 348 9.02 -6.61 -14.03
CA ILE A 348 9.27 -5.17 -13.83
C ILE A 348 9.02 -4.38 -15.11
N PHE A 349 9.40 -4.92 -16.27
CA PHE A 349 9.05 -4.34 -17.57
C PHE A 349 7.54 -4.26 -17.77
N HIS A 350 6.83 -5.34 -17.48
CA HIS A 350 5.37 -5.34 -17.52
C HIS A 350 4.78 -4.29 -16.57
N THR A 351 5.22 -4.24 -15.31
CA THR A 351 4.79 -3.22 -14.34
C THR A 351 5.06 -1.81 -14.84
N PHE A 352 6.25 -1.54 -15.39
CA PHE A 352 6.60 -0.24 -15.96
C PHE A 352 5.62 0.17 -17.07
N ILE A 353 5.36 -0.72 -18.04
CA ILE A 353 4.45 -0.45 -19.16
C ILE A 353 3.01 -0.24 -18.67
N ALA A 354 2.52 -1.13 -17.81
CA ALA A 354 1.18 -1.01 -17.23
C ALA A 354 1.01 0.34 -16.51
N CYS A 355 2.04 0.79 -15.80
CA CYS A 355 2.00 2.08 -15.14
C CYS A 355 2.04 3.28 -16.10
N VAL A 356 2.82 3.20 -17.19
CA VAL A 356 2.77 4.24 -18.23
C VAL A 356 1.36 4.32 -18.84
N LYS A 357 0.73 3.18 -19.12
CA LYS A 357 -0.66 3.11 -19.59
C LYS A 357 -1.63 3.77 -18.62
N THR A 358 -1.54 3.49 -17.31
CA THR A 358 -2.42 4.12 -16.31
C THR A 358 -2.21 5.62 -16.20
N LEU A 359 -0.96 6.09 -16.34
CA LEU A 359 -0.64 7.52 -16.28
C LEU A 359 -1.21 8.29 -17.48
N ILE A 360 -1.12 7.71 -18.68
CA ILE A 360 -1.66 8.31 -19.91
C ILE A 360 -3.19 8.34 -19.84
N SER A 361 -3.81 7.21 -19.48
CA SER A 361 -5.27 7.09 -19.32
C SER A 361 -5.85 8.08 -18.29
N TRP A 362 -5.10 8.40 -17.21
CA TRP A 362 -5.48 9.42 -16.23
C TRP A 362 -5.37 10.87 -16.73
N GLU A 363 -4.47 11.16 -17.66
CA GLU A 363 -4.40 12.50 -18.27
C GLU A 363 -5.56 12.73 -19.25
N ASP A 364 -5.96 11.69 -19.98
CA ASP A 364 -7.13 11.72 -20.88
C ASP A 364 -8.45 11.90 -20.11
N THR A 365 -8.60 11.23 -18.97
CA THR A 365 -9.80 11.39 -18.11
C THR A 365 -9.91 12.77 -17.48
N LYS A 366 -8.81 13.47 -17.18
CA LYS A 366 -8.87 14.89 -16.75
C LYS A 366 -9.39 15.82 -17.85
N GLY A 367 -9.20 15.47 -19.13
CA GLY A 367 -9.79 16.18 -20.27
C GLY A 367 -11.31 16.01 -20.36
N ILE A 368 -11.82 14.87 -19.87
CA ILE A 368 -13.25 14.53 -19.85
C ILE A 368 -13.93 15.13 -18.60
N ILE A 369 -13.33 14.99 -17.42
CA ILE A 369 -13.88 15.50 -16.15
C ILE A 369 -14.03 17.04 -16.19
N LYS A 370 -13.09 17.77 -16.80
CA LYS A 370 -13.23 19.23 -17.00
C LYS A 370 -14.37 19.64 -17.93
N LYS A 371 -14.86 18.73 -18.79
CA LYS A 371 -16.05 18.97 -19.66
C LYS A 371 -17.35 18.55 -18.96
N GLU A 372 -17.29 17.61 -18.02
CA GLU A 372 -18.45 17.14 -17.23
C GLU A 372 -18.73 18.01 -16.00
N ASP A 373 -17.72 18.66 -15.40
CA ASP A 373 -17.88 19.62 -14.31
C ASP A 373 -18.68 20.89 -14.71
N ALA A 374 -18.92 21.09 -16.01
CA ALA A 374 -19.82 22.12 -16.51
C ALA A 374 -21.29 21.66 -16.62
N ARG A 375 -21.61 20.37 -16.40
CA ARG A 375 -22.95 19.80 -16.63
C ARG A 375 -23.51 18.86 -15.56
N ALA A 376 -22.77 18.49 -14.51
CA ALA A 376 -23.26 17.53 -13.51
C ALA A 376 -23.45 18.14 -12.12
N THR A 377 -24.60 18.78 -11.89
CA THR A 377 -25.19 18.94 -10.55
C THR A 377 -26.25 17.87 -10.30
N ASN A 378 -25.90 16.58 -10.35
CA ASN A 378 -26.85 15.52 -10.01
C ASN A 378 -26.32 14.66 -8.87
N ASN A 379 -27.15 14.50 -7.85
CA ASN A 379 -26.86 13.88 -6.56
C ASN A 379 -26.67 12.36 -6.76
N PRO A 380 -25.68 11.69 -6.14
CA PRO A 380 -25.42 10.25 -6.31
C PRO A 380 -26.62 9.33 -6.05
N SER A 381 -27.61 9.79 -5.28
CA SER A 381 -28.88 9.08 -5.07
C SER A 381 -29.71 8.93 -6.35
N GLU A 382 -29.60 9.85 -7.30
CA GLU A 382 -30.41 9.88 -8.53
C GLU A 382 -29.91 8.86 -9.56
N ILE A 383 -28.59 8.66 -9.64
CA ILE A 383 -27.94 7.65 -10.49
C ILE A 383 -28.33 6.24 -10.03
N ILE A 384 -28.33 6.01 -8.72
CA ILE A 384 -28.72 4.71 -8.14
C ILE A 384 -30.20 4.44 -8.41
N ILE A 385 -31.08 5.44 -8.26
CA ILE A 385 -32.52 5.29 -8.56
C ILE A 385 -32.75 4.99 -10.04
N LEU A 386 -32.03 5.64 -10.96
CA LEU A 386 -32.14 5.40 -12.39
C LEU A 386 -31.69 3.98 -12.77
N SER A 387 -30.56 3.52 -12.22
CA SER A 387 -30.08 2.15 -12.45
C SER A 387 -31.04 1.07 -11.93
N LEU A 388 -31.68 1.31 -10.77
CA LEU A 388 -32.70 0.41 -10.22
C LEU A 388 -33.98 0.42 -11.04
N LEU A 389 -34.36 1.57 -11.61
CA LEU A 389 -35.51 1.67 -12.52
C LEU A 389 -35.25 0.96 -13.86
N GLU A 390 -34.04 1.06 -14.41
CA GLU A 390 -33.65 0.31 -15.61
C GLU A 390 -33.69 -1.20 -15.37
N TYR A 391 -33.15 -1.67 -14.25
CA TYR A 391 -33.21 -3.09 -13.88
C TYR A 391 -34.66 -3.57 -13.68
N TYR A 392 -35.50 -2.79 -12.99
CA TYR A 392 -36.91 -3.12 -12.80
C TYR A 392 -37.68 -3.18 -14.13
N ASN A 393 -37.40 -2.27 -15.06
CA ASN A 393 -38.03 -2.25 -16.37
C ASN A 393 -37.56 -3.40 -17.26
N ALA A 394 -36.27 -3.75 -17.24
CA ALA A 394 -35.74 -4.91 -17.96
C ALA A 394 -36.37 -6.22 -17.47
N LYS A 395 -36.53 -6.37 -16.14
CA LYS A 395 -37.19 -7.53 -15.55
C LYS A 395 -38.67 -7.64 -15.93
N LYS A 396 -39.37 -6.50 -16.04
CA LYS A 396 -40.78 -6.44 -16.46
C LYS A 396 -40.98 -6.73 -17.96
N ILE A 397 -39.93 -6.59 -18.76
CA ILE A 397 -39.94 -6.95 -20.20
C ILE A 397 -39.73 -8.45 -20.36
N ASP A 398 -38.81 -9.07 -19.60
CA ASP A 398 -38.64 -10.54 -19.57
C ASP A 398 -39.93 -11.26 -19.14
N GLU A 399 -40.59 -10.78 -18.08
CA GLU A 399 -41.87 -11.35 -17.60
C GLU A 399 -43.01 -11.22 -18.64
N ARG A 400 -42.90 -10.34 -19.66
CA ARG A 400 -43.91 -10.18 -20.74
C ARG A 400 -43.61 -11.02 -21.98
N ILE A 401 -42.38 -11.49 -22.12
CA ILE A 401 -41.94 -12.33 -23.25
C ILE A 401 -42.24 -13.80 -22.96
N GLU A 402 -42.22 -14.23 -21.69
CA GLU A 402 -42.58 -15.60 -21.29
C GLU A 402 -44.08 -15.92 -21.44
N ASP A 403 -44.97 -14.92 -21.45
CA ASP A 403 -46.43 -15.11 -21.52
C ASP A 403 -47.00 -15.15 -22.97
N ASN A 404 -46.20 -14.96 -24.02
CA ASN A 404 -46.68 -14.82 -25.42
C ASN A 404 -46.14 -15.85 -26.43
N ILE A 405 -45.72 -17.04 -26.00
CA ILE A 405 -45.27 -18.11 -26.91
C ILE A 405 -46.14 -19.36 -26.76
N GLU A 406 -47.41 -19.27 -27.13
CA GLU A 406 -48.16 -20.42 -27.68
C GLU A 406 -49.02 -19.92 -28.86
N GLU A 407 -48.89 -20.63 -30.01
CA GLU A 407 -49.61 -20.47 -31.29
C GLU A 407 -49.16 -19.27 -32.17
N THR A 408 -48.81 -19.37 -33.46
CA THR A 408 -49.23 -20.30 -34.52
C THR A 408 -48.22 -20.28 -35.69
N GLU A 409 -48.11 -21.40 -36.41
CA GLU A 409 -47.38 -21.56 -37.68
C GLU A 409 -48.04 -20.84 -38.88
N SER A 410 -47.23 -20.46 -39.87
CA SER A 410 -47.30 -20.94 -41.28
C SER A 410 -47.12 -19.88 -42.39
N ASN A 411 -46.28 -20.30 -43.36
CA ASN A 411 -46.34 -20.07 -44.82
C ASN A 411 -45.87 -18.75 -45.48
N ALA A 412 -44.81 -18.96 -46.29
CA ALA A 412 -44.70 -18.70 -47.73
C ALA A 412 -44.23 -17.32 -48.26
N ASP A 413 -43.12 -17.43 -49.02
CA ASP A 413 -42.99 -17.04 -50.43
C ASP A 413 -42.25 -15.75 -50.89
N ILE A 414 -41.31 -16.01 -51.82
CA ILE A 414 -40.84 -15.23 -52.99
C ILE A 414 -39.58 -14.34 -52.90
N ASN A 415 -38.47 -14.94 -53.39
CA ASN A 415 -37.45 -14.54 -54.39
C ASN A 415 -37.25 -13.08 -54.90
N PHE A 416 -35.95 -12.73 -54.96
CA PHE A 416 -35.12 -12.06 -56.01
C PHE A 416 -35.62 -10.81 -56.76
N GLU A 417 -34.80 -9.74 -56.74
CA GLU A 417 -34.21 -9.17 -57.97
C GLU A 417 -33.00 -8.26 -57.70
N GLU A 418 -32.19 -8.16 -58.73
CA GLU A 418 -30.79 -7.75 -58.84
C GLU A 418 -30.72 -6.39 -59.55
N LEU A 419 -29.66 -5.59 -59.32
CA LEU A 419 -28.80 -4.95 -60.36
C LEU A 419 -28.16 -3.62 -59.93
N THR A 420 -26.91 -3.56 -60.40
CA THR A 420 -25.84 -2.56 -60.40
C THR A 420 -26.19 -1.17 -60.94
N GLU A 421 -25.42 -0.16 -60.54
CA GLU A 421 -24.95 0.91 -61.45
C GLU A 421 -23.59 1.49 -60.98
N GLU A 422 -22.62 1.50 -61.89
CA GLU A 422 -21.30 2.15 -61.77
C GLU A 422 -21.42 3.66 -62.06
N THR A 423 -20.50 4.49 -61.54
CA THR A 423 -19.63 5.37 -62.36
C THR A 423 -18.61 6.14 -61.52
N ASN A 424 -17.43 6.27 -62.09
CA ASN A 424 -16.20 6.89 -61.58
C ASN A 424 -16.28 8.42 -61.44
N GLU A 425 -15.46 9.00 -60.56
CA GLU A 425 -14.68 10.21 -60.87
C GLU A 425 -13.45 10.33 -59.93
N ASP A 426 -12.27 10.39 -60.55
CA ASP A 426 -10.97 10.81 -59.99
C ASP A 426 -11.10 12.10 -59.17
N TYR A 427 -10.30 12.28 -58.11
CA TYR A 427 -9.55 13.52 -57.84
C TYR A 427 -8.65 13.35 -56.60
N SER A 428 -7.36 13.19 -56.88
CA SER A 428 -6.20 13.78 -56.17
C SER A 428 -6.17 13.73 -54.64
N ASP A 429 -5.23 12.91 -54.16
CA ASP A 429 -4.37 13.14 -52.99
C ASP A 429 -3.98 14.62 -52.81
N PRO A 430 -4.28 15.20 -51.64
CA PRO A 430 -3.49 16.30 -51.12
C PRO A 430 -3.36 16.14 -49.61
N ASN A 431 -2.38 15.35 -49.14
CA ASN A 431 -1.59 15.69 -47.95
C ASN A 431 -0.40 14.72 -47.74
N ALA A 432 0.41 14.55 -48.78
CA ALA A 432 1.85 14.43 -48.58
C ALA A 432 2.42 15.84 -48.36
N GLU A 433 2.42 16.33 -47.11
CA GLU A 433 3.35 17.33 -46.56
C GLU A 433 2.90 17.78 -45.16
N ASP A 434 3.37 17.06 -44.14
CA ASP A 434 3.96 17.58 -42.88
C ASP A 434 4.02 16.44 -41.83
N GLU A 435 4.78 15.37 -42.10
CA GLU A 435 5.40 14.61 -41.00
C GLU A 435 6.47 15.51 -40.36
N LYS A 436 6.03 16.54 -39.64
CA LYS A 436 6.89 17.16 -38.63
C LYS A 436 7.18 16.07 -37.63
N ASP A 437 8.41 15.57 -37.66
CA ASP A 437 9.06 14.74 -36.64
C ASP A 437 8.58 15.18 -35.24
N LYS A 438 7.45 14.61 -34.77
CA LYS A 438 7.05 14.71 -33.39
C LYS A 438 8.14 13.95 -32.66
N LYS A 439 9.08 14.68 -32.05
CA LYS A 439 10.16 14.07 -31.28
C LYS A 439 9.55 13.07 -30.31
N LEU A 440 9.78 11.79 -30.57
CA LEU A 440 9.23 10.68 -29.82
C LEU A 440 9.44 10.92 -28.31
N PRO A 441 8.37 10.98 -27.52
CA PRO A 441 8.46 11.15 -26.08
C PRO A 441 9.34 10.06 -25.46
N ILE A 442 10.00 10.41 -24.35
CA ILE A 442 10.97 9.51 -23.69
C ILE A 442 10.32 8.18 -23.31
N HIS A 443 9.07 8.20 -22.84
CA HIS A 443 8.36 6.98 -22.46
C HIS A 443 8.07 6.07 -23.66
N ILE A 444 7.73 6.62 -24.82
CA ILE A 444 7.47 5.84 -26.04
C ILE A 444 8.75 5.13 -26.50
N LYS A 445 9.90 5.81 -26.47
CA LYS A 445 11.20 5.19 -26.79
C LYS A 445 11.52 4.02 -25.87
N ILE A 446 11.28 4.18 -24.57
CA ILE A 446 11.53 3.12 -23.58
C ILE A 446 10.58 1.93 -23.80
N ILE A 447 9.29 2.18 -24.05
CA ILE A 447 8.30 1.14 -24.34
C ILE A 447 8.74 0.32 -25.56
N ILE A 448 9.13 0.98 -26.64
CA ILE A 448 9.63 0.33 -27.86
C ILE A 448 10.85 -0.55 -27.55
N GLU A 449 11.81 -0.04 -26.79
CA GLU A 449 13.03 -0.77 -26.42
C GLU A 449 12.73 -2.02 -25.58
N VAL A 450 11.84 -1.88 -24.60
CA VAL A 450 11.35 -2.98 -23.75
C VAL A 450 10.62 -4.03 -24.60
N MET A 451 9.69 -3.61 -25.46
CA MET A 451 8.90 -4.53 -26.29
C MET A 451 9.77 -5.29 -27.28
N LYS A 452 10.70 -4.62 -27.97
CA LYS A 452 11.69 -5.28 -28.85
C LYS A 452 12.48 -6.34 -28.08
N ARG A 453 12.84 -6.07 -26.82
CA ARG A 453 13.53 -7.06 -25.97
C ARG A 453 12.62 -8.22 -25.57
N CYS A 454 11.37 -7.95 -25.19
CA CYS A 454 10.37 -8.95 -24.82
C CYS A 454 10.06 -9.93 -25.97
N LEU A 455 10.22 -9.49 -27.22
CA LEU A 455 10.00 -10.31 -28.42
C LEU A 455 10.83 -11.60 -28.42
N HIS A 456 12.06 -11.56 -27.92
CA HIS A 456 12.93 -12.74 -27.83
C HIS A 456 12.47 -13.79 -26.80
N PHE A 457 11.59 -13.41 -25.86
CA PHE A 457 11.11 -14.31 -24.81
C PHE A 457 9.80 -14.99 -25.18
N LEU A 458 9.06 -14.48 -26.18
CA LEU A 458 7.88 -15.15 -26.71
C LEU A 458 8.20 -16.59 -27.14
N PRO A 459 9.22 -16.86 -27.99
CA PRO A 459 9.52 -18.19 -28.52
C PRO A 459 10.09 -19.20 -27.50
N LEU A 460 10.35 -18.80 -26.25
CA LEU A 460 10.90 -19.71 -25.25
C LEU A 460 9.88 -20.76 -24.78
N LYS A 461 10.38 -21.95 -24.43
CA LYS A 461 9.59 -23.05 -23.84
C LYS A 461 9.20 -22.81 -22.37
N ASP A 462 9.80 -21.79 -21.74
CA ASP A 462 9.49 -21.41 -20.37
C ASP A 462 8.16 -20.65 -20.34
N VAL A 463 7.11 -21.32 -19.84
CA VAL A 463 5.73 -20.84 -19.81
C VAL A 463 5.63 -19.49 -19.09
N GLN A 464 6.29 -19.32 -17.95
CA GLN A 464 6.17 -18.11 -17.13
C GLN A 464 6.77 -16.89 -17.85
N LYS A 465 7.93 -17.07 -18.49
CA LYS A 465 8.59 -15.99 -19.26
C LYS A 465 7.80 -15.63 -20.52
N SER A 466 7.29 -16.63 -21.23
CA SER A 466 6.47 -16.44 -22.42
C SER A 466 5.16 -15.69 -22.10
N LEU A 467 4.46 -16.10 -21.03
CA LEU A 467 3.24 -15.43 -20.56
C LEU A 467 3.50 -13.97 -20.16
N MET A 468 4.56 -13.70 -19.38
CA MET A 468 4.90 -12.35 -18.95
C MET A 468 5.29 -11.46 -20.13
N ALA A 469 6.00 -11.99 -21.13
CA ALA A 469 6.30 -11.27 -22.36
C ALA A 469 5.02 -10.90 -23.13
N MET A 470 4.10 -11.85 -23.33
CA MET A 470 2.80 -11.58 -23.97
C MET A 470 1.95 -10.57 -23.20
N GLN A 471 1.91 -10.65 -21.86
CA GLN A 471 1.28 -9.65 -20.99
C GLN A 471 1.90 -8.26 -21.19
N THR A 472 3.21 -8.18 -21.32
CA THR A 472 3.93 -6.92 -21.58
C THR A 472 3.50 -6.31 -22.92
N PHE A 473 3.33 -7.12 -23.96
CA PHE A 473 2.82 -6.65 -25.26
C PHE A 473 1.36 -6.18 -25.18
N GLN A 474 0.48 -6.93 -24.50
CA GLN A 474 -0.93 -6.57 -24.37
C GLN A 474 -1.13 -5.20 -23.72
N GLU A 475 -0.32 -4.85 -22.72
CA GLU A 475 -0.39 -3.53 -22.09
C GLU A 475 0.33 -2.45 -22.91
N GLY A 476 1.42 -2.79 -23.59
CA GLY A 476 2.28 -1.81 -24.27
C GLY A 476 1.79 -1.38 -25.65
N LEU A 477 1.23 -2.31 -26.41
CA LEU A 477 0.78 -2.05 -27.78
C LEU A 477 -0.30 -0.94 -27.87
N PRO A 478 -1.34 -0.89 -27.01
CA PRO A 478 -2.32 0.19 -27.03
C PRO A 478 -1.73 1.59 -26.82
N ILE A 479 -0.58 1.71 -26.16
CA ILE A 479 0.09 3.00 -25.92
C ILE A 479 0.69 3.57 -27.22
N LEU A 480 0.98 2.70 -28.18
CA LEU A 480 1.64 3.06 -29.44
C LEU A 480 0.65 3.39 -30.58
N VAL A 481 -0.67 3.40 -30.32
CA VAL A 481 -1.70 3.64 -31.34
C VAL A 481 -1.51 4.98 -32.05
N GLU A 482 -1.11 6.04 -31.33
CA GLU A 482 -0.83 7.36 -31.93
C GLU A 482 0.52 7.44 -32.67
N TRP A 483 1.31 6.36 -32.66
CA TRP A 483 2.67 6.27 -33.21
C TRP A 483 2.77 5.12 -34.23
N GLU A 484 1.92 5.16 -35.25
CA GLU A 484 1.74 4.09 -36.24
C GLU A 484 3.07 3.61 -36.87
N ASN A 485 3.96 4.55 -37.20
CA ASN A 485 5.30 4.28 -37.76
C ASN A 485 6.19 3.40 -36.86
N GLU A 486 5.99 3.42 -35.55
CA GLU A 486 6.71 2.58 -34.59
C GLU A 486 5.91 1.33 -34.18
N LEU A 487 4.58 1.41 -34.20
CA LEU A 487 3.68 0.30 -33.89
C LEU A 487 3.76 -0.81 -34.94
N LEU A 488 3.57 -0.49 -36.22
CA LEU A 488 3.47 -1.48 -37.30
C LEU A 488 4.71 -2.38 -37.44
N PRO A 489 5.96 -1.87 -37.32
CA PRO A 489 7.14 -2.73 -37.32
C PRO A 489 7.16 -3.74 -36.16
N ILE A 490 6.68 -3.35 -34.97
CA ILE A 490 6.59 -4.25 -33.82
C ILE A 490 5.52 -5.31 -34.06
N VAL A 491 4.34 -4.93 -34.57
CA VAL A 491 3.26 -5.86 -34.92
C VAL A 491 3.75 -6.87 -35.96
N HIS A 492 4.46 -6.42 -36.98
CA HIS A 492 5.05 -7.29 -38.01
C HIS A 492 6.01 -8.33 -37.42
N GLN A 493 6.93 -7.91 -36.55
CA GLN A 493 7.89 -8.81 -35.91
C GLN A 493 7.24 -9.77 -34.91
N LEU A 494 6.14 -9.36 -34.27
CA LEU A 494 5.40 -10.15 -33.30
C LEU A 494 4.55 -11.25 -33.95
N TRP A 495 4.09 -11.04 -35.19
CA TRP A 495 3.16 -11.93 -35.90
C TRP A 495 3.60 -13.39 -35.95
N HIS A 496 4.80 -13.66 -36.48
CA HIS A 496 5.29 -15.04 -36.64
C HIS A 496 5.51 -15.74 -35.28
N PRO A 497 6.22 -15.14 -34.30
CA PRO A 497 6.32 -15.71 -32.96
C PRO A 497 4.97 -15.99 -32.28
N LEU A 498 3.95 -15.18 -32.57
CA LEU A 498 2.61 -15.35 -32.01
C LEU A 498 1.88 -16.53 -32.65
N ILE A 499 1.97 -16.71 -33.98
CA ILE A 499 1.37 -17.86 -34.67
C ILE A 499 1.88 -19.17 -34.09
N ASP A 500 3.19 -19.26 -33.85
CA ASP A 500 3.81 -20.45 -33.26
C ASP A 500 3.23 -20.80 -31.88
N ARG A 501 2.69 -19.81 -31.15
CA ARG A 501 2.10 -19.99 -29.81
C ARG A 501 0.67 -20.52 -29.83
N PHE A 502 -0.07 -20.36 -30.92
CA PHE A 502 -1.38 -21.02 -31.06
C PHE A 502 -1.27 -22.54 -31.12
N ASN A 503 -0.11 -23.04 -31.56
CA ASN A 503 0.20 -24.46 -31.66
C ASN A 503 0.96 -25.01 -30.43
N ASP A 504 1.02 -24.27 -29.33
CA ASP A 504 1.68 -24.71 -28.10
C ASP A 504 0.89 -25.85 -27.42
N LYS A 505 1.54 -26.64 -26.58
CA LYS A 505 0.89 -27.69 -25.78
C LYS A 505 0.20 -27.13 -24.54
N ASN A 506 0.61 -25.96 -24.07
CA ASN A 506 0.09 -25.37 -22.84
C ASN A 506 -1.12 -24.46 -23.11
N VAL A 507 -2.28 -24.83 -22.58
CA VAL A 507 -3.55 -24.09 -22.75
C VAL A 507 -3.47 -22.64 -22.28
N LEU A 508 -2.71 -22.34 -21.21
CA LEU A 508 -2.54 -20.96 -20.72
C LEU A 508 -1.81 -20.08 -21.73
N VAL A 509 -0.81 -20.64 -22.41
CA VAL A 509 -0.03 -19.94 -23.45
C VAL A 509 -0.92 -19.66 -24.65
N ILE A 510 -1.70 -20.65 -25.09
CA ILE A 510 -2.66 -20.50 -26.20
C ILE A 510 -3.70 -19.42 -25.88
N ASN A 511 -4.31 -19.48 -24.69
CA ASN A 511 -5.31 -18.48 -24.27
C ASN A 511 -4.72 -17.06 -24.26
N ARG A 512 -3.54 -16.89 -23.67
CA ARG A 512 -2.86 -15.58 -23.65
C ARG A 512 -2.48 -15.10 -25.06
N ALA A 513 -2.08 -16.00 -25.95
CA ALA A 513 -1.80 -15.67 -27.34
C ALA A 513 -3.06 -15.16 -28.07
N TRP A 514 -4.22 -15.79 -27.83
CA TRP A 514 -5.51 -15.32 -28.37
C TRP A 514 -5.91 -13.95 -27.85
N GLN A 515 -5.74 -13.70 -26.56
CA GLN A 515 -5.96 -12.37 -25.98
C GLN A 515 -5.04 -11.32 -26.61
N LEU A 516 -3.78 -11.67 -26.92
CA LEU A 516 -2.85 -10.75 -27.59
C LEU A 516 -3.24 -10.51 -29.05
N LEU A 517 -3.76 -11.52 -29.75
CA LEU A 517 -4.32 -11.36 -31.09
C LEU A 517 -5.51 -10.40 -31.11
N HIS A 518 -6.40 -10.50 -30.11
CA HIS A 518 -7.51 -9.57 -29.98
C HIS A 518 -7.02 -8.12 -29.86
N VAL A 519 -6.06 -7.86 -28.95
CA VAL A 519 -5.45 -6.54 -28.79
C VAL A 519 -4.82 -6.06 -30.10
N LEU A 520 -4.12 -6.95 -30.80
CA LEU A 520 -3.50 -6.62 -32.08
C LEU A 520 -4.54 -6.28 -33.16
N ALA A 521 -5.66 -7.01 -33.23
CA ALA A 521 -6.74 -6.73 -34.17
C ALA A 521 -7.39 -5.38 -33.89
N ASP A 522 -7.58 -5.02 -32.62
CA ASP A 522 -8.19 -3.75 -32.22
C ASP A 522 -7.35 -2.52 -32.60
N ILE A 523 -6.01 -2.66 -32.60
CA ILE A 523 -5.09 -1.52 -32.77
C ILE A 523 -4.46 -1.39 -34.16
N SER A 524 -4.44 -2.46 -34.96
CA SER A 524 -3.67 -2.49 -36.22
C SER A 524 -4.52 -2.39 -37.48
N ASN A 525 -5.78 -1.96 -37.36
CA ASN A 525 -6.72 -1.76 -38.47
C ASN A 525 -6.66 -2.91 -39.49
N ASP A 526 -6.45 -2.60 -40.78
CA ASP A 526 -6.41 -3.59 -41.87
C ASP A 526 -5.08 -4.36 -41.96
N PHE A 527 -4.04 -4.00 -41.19
CA PHE A 527 -2.71 -4.60 -41.31
C PHE A 527 -2.72 -6.10 -41.00
N ILE A 528 -3.38 -6.51 -39.90
CA ILE A 528 -3.52 -7.93 -39.55
C ILE A 528 -4.53 -8.65 -40.43
N ARG A 529 -5.59 -7.96 -40.85
CA ARG A 529 -6.58 -8.52 -41.78
C ARG A 529 -5.93 -8.98 -43.08
N ASN A 530 -5.00 -8.20 -43.62
CA ASN A 530 -4.26 -8.55 -44.85
C ASN A 530 -3.28 -9.72 -44.65
N ARG A 531 -2.87 -10.00 -43.40
CA ARG A 531 -1.96 -11.08 -43.01
C ARG A 531 -2.64 -12.38 -42.65
N THR A 532 -3.92 -12.35 -42.27
CA THR A 532 -4.72 -13.54 -41.99
C THR A 532 -5.41 -14.09 -43.24
N LEU A 533 -5.65 -13.23 -44.24
CA LEU A 533 -6.28 -13.59 -45.51
C LEU A 533 -5.29 -14.02 -46.61
N GLY A 534 -3.99 -13.77 -46.43
CA GLY A 534 -2.91 -14.21 -47.32
C GLY A 534 -2.03 -15.24 -46.64
#